data_AF-A0A3L7UAW8-F1
#
_entry.id   AF-A0A3L7UAW8-F1
#
_cell.length_a   1.000
_cell.length_b   1.000
_cell.length_c   1.000
_cell.angle_alpha   90.00
_cell.angle_beta   90.00
_cell.angle_gamma   90.00
#
_symmetry.space_group_name_H-M   'P 1'
#
loop_
_entity.id
_entity.type
_entity.pdbx_description
1 polymer ?
#
loop_
_entity_poly.entity_id
_entity_poly.type
_entity_poly.pdbx_seq_one_letter_code
_entity_poly.pdbx_strand_id
1 'polypeptide(L)'
;MPAERWAYFLQNADKLTPEDIRRLFPDEEIAEAAGVLEMISQTPEQLMLYNARLKFQRDAEGRLQKAREDGIREGEARGREEGRQEGFLAGRIVLLQELLGIRPSTAEELVGYNDTQLHDMAEQLQHQLRSRGE
;
A
#
# COMPACT_ATOMS: atom_id res chain seq x y z
N MET A 1 34.76 -26.64 -37.69
CA MET A 1 35.53 -26.80 -36.44
C MET A 1 35.06 -25.77 -35.41
N PRO A 2 35.15 -26.01 -34.08
CA PRO A 2 34.71 -25.05 -33.06
C PRO A 2 35.33 -23.64 -33.24
N ALA A 3 36.62 -23.56 -33.57
CA ALA A 3 37.33 -22.30 -33.78
C ALA A 3 36.78 -21.45 -34.93
N GLU A 4 36.28 -22.07 -36.01
CA GLU A 4 35.71 -21.36 -37.16
C GLU A 4 34.35 -20.73 -36.81
N ARG A 5 33.56 -21.39 -35.97
CA ARG A 5 32.28 -20.85 -35.48
C ARG A 5 32.49 -19.66 -34.56
N TRP A 6 33.44 -19.75 -33.64
CA TRP A 6 33.86 -18.61 -32.81
C TRP A 6 34.40 -17.46 -33.65
N ALA A 7 35.24 -17.74 -34.65
CA ALA A 7 35.76 -16.72 -35.55
C ALA A 7 34.64 -16.04 -36.35
N TYR A 8 33.66 -16.79 -36.84
CA TYR A 8 32.52 -16.23 -37.56
C TYR A 8 31.63 -15.39 -36.62
N PHE A 9 31.30 -15.91 -35.43
CA PHE A 9 30.52 -15.18 -34.43
C PHE A 9 31.19 -13.83 -34.10
N LEU A 10 32.47 -13.84 -33.71
CA LEU A 10 33.19 -12.61 -33.35
C LEU A 10 33.32 -11.61 -34.51
N GLN A 11 33.41 -12.08 -35.76
CA GLN A 11 33.51 -11.21 -36.94
C GLN A 11 32.18 -10.59 -37.39
N ASN A 12 31.04 -11.16 -36.97
CA ASN A 12 29.72 -10.75 -37.44
C ASN A 12 28.78 -10.37 -36.30
N ALA A 13 29.25 -10.33 -35.05
CA ALA A 13 28.42 -10.13 -33.88
C ALA A 13 27.71 -8.76 -33.85
N ASP A 14 28.26 -7.75 -34.53
CA ASP A 14 27.66 -6.42 -34.71
C ASP A 14 26.47 -6.41 -35.69
N LYS A 15 26.32 -7.47 -36.49
CA LYS A 15 25.30 -7.60 -37.55
C LYS A 15 24.23 -8.65 -37.24
N LEU A 16 24.39 -9.38 -36.15
CA LEU A 16 23.52 -10.50 -35.77
C LEU A 16 22.77 -10.16 -34.49
N THR A 17 21.45 -10.41 -34.48
CA THR A 17 20.66 -10.31 -33.25
C THR A 17 20.89 -11.54 -32.36
N PRO A 18 20.61 -11.47 -31.04
CA PRO A 18 20.66 -12.64 -30.16
C PRO A 18 19.78 -13.81 -30.64
N GLU A 19 18.66 -13.51 -31.30
CA GLU A 19 17.79 -14.53 -31.91
C GLU A 19 18.43 -15.18 -33.14
N ASP A 20 19.10 -14.39 -33.99
CA ASP A 20 19.86 -14.92 -35.13
C ASP A 20 21.03 -15.81 -34.66
N ILE A 21 21.70 -15.42 -33.58
CA ILE A 21 22.83 -16.17 -33.02
C ILE A 21 22.36 -17.52 -32.46
N ARG A 22 21.25 -17.57 -31.71
CA ARG A 22 20.67 -18.83 -31.21
C ARG A 22 20.23 -19.78 -32.34
N ARG A 23 19.81 -19.22 -33.49
CA ARG A 23 19.40 -20.00 -34.65
C ARG A 23 20.59 -20.54 -35.46
N LEU A 24 21.65 -19.76 -35.59
CA LEU A 24 22.85 -20.11 -36.35
C LEU A 24 23.84 -20.98 -35.55
N PHE A 25 23.84 -20.83 -34.22
CA PHE A 25 24.75 -21.52 -33.30
C PHE A 25 23.94 -22.18 -32.18
N PRO A 26 23.72 -23.51 -32.23
CA PRO A 26 23.04 -24.24 -31.16
C PRO A 26 23.94 -24.50 -29.94
N ASP A 27 25.20 -24.03 -29.97
CA ASP A 27 26.16 -24.13 -28.88
C ASP A 27 25.74 -23.17 -27.73
N GLU A 28 25.49 -23.69 -26.53
CA GLU A 28 24.98 -22.92 -25.38
C GLU A 28 25.94 -21.80 -24.96
N GLU A 29 27.24 -22.05 -25.11
CA GLU A 29 28.32 -21.11 -24.78
C GLU A 29 28.35 -19.89 -25.71
N ILE A 30 28.02 -20.06 -26.99
CA ILE A 30 27.95 -18.95 -27.95
C ILE A 30 26.68 -18.12 -27.69
N ALA A 31 25.57 -18.76 -27.33
CA ALA A 31 24.34 -18.07 -26.96
C ALA A 31 24.52 -17.24 -25.68
N GLU A 32 25.25 -17.75 -24.68
CA GLU A 32 25.60 -17.00 -23.48
C GLU A 32 26.51 -15.80 -23.82
N ALA A 33 27.56 -16.00 -24.62
CA ALA A 33 28.46 -14.93 -25.05
C ALA A 33 27.74 -13.81 -25.81
N ALA A 34 26.74 -14.14 -26.62
CA ALA A 34 25.90 -13.16 -27.31
C ALA A 34 25.08 -12.30 -26.34
N GLY A 35 24.51 -12.90 -25.30
CA GLY A 35 23.78 -12.15 -24.27
C GLY A 35 24.68 -11.21 -23.47
N VAL A 36 25.91 -11.65 -23.14
CA VAL A 36 26.91 -10.80 -22.51
C VAL A 36 27.32 -9.65 -23.43
N LEU A 37 27.55 -9.92 -24.72
CA LEU A 37 27.91 -8.91 -25.71
C LEU A 37 26.80 -7.88 -25.92
N GLU A 38 25.54 -8.30 -25.97
CA GLU A 38 24.39 -7.40 -26.04
C GLU A 38 24.32 -6.49 -24.81
N MET A 39 24.58 -7.04 -23.62
CA MET A 39 24.58 -6.27 -22.37
C MET A 39 25.70 -5.23 -22.31
N ILE A 40 26.93 -5.58 -22.74
CA ILE A 40 28.09 -4.68 -22.71
C ILE A 40 28.17 -3.73 -23.92
N SER A 41 27.47 -4.05 -25.03
CA SER A 41 27.44 -3.20 -26.22
C SER A 41 26.45 -2.05 -26.10
N GLN A 42 25.65 -2.00 -25.04
CA GLN A 42 24.78 -0.86 -24.76
C GLN A 42 25.62 0.40 -24.52
N THR A 43 25.25 1.50 -25.18
CA THR A 43 25.92 2.78 -24.96
C THR A 43 25.63 3.30 -23.55
N PRO A 44 26.50 4.14 -22.96
CA PRO A 44 26.23 4.79 -21.68
C PRO A 44 24.86 5.48 -21.62
N GLU A 45 24.40 6.05 -22.74
CA GLU A 45 23.09 6.68 -22.88
C GLU A 45 21.95 5.66 -22.77
N GLN A 46 22.07 4.48 -23.39
CA GLN A 46 21.07 3.41 -23.32
C GLN A 46 20.95 2.87 -21.88
N LEU A 47 22.10 2.66 -21.20
CA LEU A 47 22.12 2.27 -19.79
C LEU A 47 21.49 3.34 -18.90
N MET A 48 21.74 4.63 -19.17
CA MET A 48 21.15 5.73 -18.42
C MET A 48 19.62 5.76 -18.59
N LEU A 49 19.11 5.60 -19.82
CA LEU A 49 17.68 5.54 -20.10
C LEU A 49 17.00 4.35 -19.43
N TYR A 50 17.64 3.18 -19.47
CA TYR A 50 17.16 1.98 -18.78
C TYR A 50 17.05 2.20 -17.26
N ASN A 51 18.11 2.72 -16.64
CA ASN A 51 18.13 3.00 -15.21
C ASN A 51 17.09 4.07 -14.81
N ALA A 52 16.91 5.11 -15.63
CA ALA A 52 15.90 6.14 -15.41
C ALA A 52 14.48 5.54 -15.44
N ARG A 53 14.20 4.65 -16.41
CA ARG A 53 12.92 3.93 -16.48
C ARG A 53 12.69 3.04 -15.26
N LEU A 54 13.71 2.28 -14.86
CA LEU A 54 13.61 1.39 -13.70
C LEU A 54 13.39 2.18 -12.40
N LYS A 55 14.08 3.32 -12.24
CA LYS A 55 13.85 4.24 -11.12
C LYS A 55 12.42 4.77 -11.12
N PHE A 56 11.91 5.23 -12.27
CA PHE A 56 10.54 5.73 -12.37
C PHE A 56 9.49 4.68 -11.95
N GLN A 57 9.66 3.42 -12.40
CA GLN A 57 8.77 2.32 -12.03
C GLN A 57 8.80 2.05 -10.51
N ARG A 58 9.99 1.99 -9.91
CA ARG A 58 10.16 1.80 -8.47
C ARG A 58 9.60 2.96 -7.65
N ASP A 59 9.82 4.19 -8.10
CA ASP A 59 9.29 5.38 -7.44
C ASP A 59 7.74 5.39 -7.50
N ALA A 60 7.15 4.92 -8.61
CA ALA A 60 5.70 4.79 -8.74
C ALA A 60 5.14 3.72 -7.79
N GLU A 61 5.76 2.54 -7.74
CA GLU A 61 5.39 1.46 -6.81
C GLU A 61 5.53 1.91 -5.35
N GLY A 62 6.65 2.55 -5.01
CA GLY A 62 6.90 3.09 -3.67
C GLY A 62 5.87 4.14 -3.24
N ARG A 63 5.43 5.01 -4.15
CA ARG A 63 4.34 5.97 -3.86
C ARG A 63 3.02 5.26 -3.56
N LEU A 64 2.66 4.23 -4.33
CA LEU A 64 1.43 3.48 -4.11
C LEU A 64 1.45 2.73 -2.78
N GLN A 65 2.57 2.06 -2.48
CA GLN A 65 2.76 1.34 -1.22
C GLN A 65 2.67 2.30 -0.03
N LYS A 66 3.37 3.44 -0.10
CA LYS A 66 3.31 4.46 0.95
C LYS A 66 1.90 5.00 1.15
N ALA A 67 1.17 5.32 0.07
CA ALA A 67 -0.20 5.80 0.16
C ALA A 67 -1.13 4.78 0.84
N ARG A 68 -0.94 3.48 0.57
CA ARG A 68 -1.69 2.41 1.23
C ARG A 68 -1.35 2.32 2.73
N GLU A 69 -0.07 2.35 3.07
CA GLU A 69 0.38 2.30 4.47
C GLU A 69 -0.11 3.52 5.27
N ASP A 70 0.01 4.71 4.70
CA ASP A 70 -0.45 5.96 5.31
C ASP A 70 -1.98 5.92 5.49
N GLY A 71 -2.74 5.45 4.49
CA GLY A 71 -4.19 5.30 4.58
C GLY A 71 -4.64 4.32 5.67
N ILE A 72 -3.95 3.18 5.82
CA ILE A 72 -4.23 2.23 6.91
C ILE A 72 -3.92 2.87 8.26
N ARG A 73 -2.75 3.50 8.40
CA ARG A 73 -2.33 4.15 9.65
C ARG A 73 -3.31 5.25 10.06
N GLU A 74 -3.72 6.08 9.12
CA GLU A 74 -4.68 7.16 9.36
C GLU A 74 -6.07 6.61 9.71
N GLY A 75 -6.53 5.56 9.01
CA GLY A 75 -7.79 4.88 9.32
C GLY A 75 -7.81 4.27 10.73
N GLU A 76 -6.74 3.58 11.13
CA GLU A 76 -6.60 3.04 12.49
C GLU A 76 -6.57 4.15 13.55
N ALA A 77 -5.85 5.25 13.28
CA ALA A 77 -5.77 6.38 14.21
C ALA A 77 -7.14 7.05 14.39
N ARG A 78 -7.84 7.34 13.29
CA ARG A 78 -9.20 7.91 13.31
C ARG A 78 -10.19 6.99 14.02
N GLY A 79 -10.24 5.71 13.65
CA GLY A 79 -11.14 4.75 14.27
C GLY A 79 -10.90 4.56 15.77
N ARG A 80 -9.62 4.63 16.23
CA ARG A 80 -9.31 4.61 17.67
C ARG A 80 -9.72 5.88 18.41
N GLU A 81 -9.71 7.03 17.74
CA GLU A 81 -10.15 8.29 18.34
C GLU A 81 -11.67 8.34 18.43
N GLU A 82 -12.35 8.06 17.31
CA GLU A 82 -13.81 7.98 17.22
C GLU A 82 -14.37 6.98 18.24
N GLY A 83 -13.85 5.74 18.27
CA GLY A 83 -14.29 4.73 19.22
C GLY A 83 -14.04 5.08 20.68
N ARG A 84 -13.00 5.88 20.99
CA ARG A 84 -12.76 6.39 22.35
C ARG A 84 -13.79 7.46 22.74
N GLN A 85 -14.12 8.36 21.82
CA GLN A 85 -15.11 9.40 22.05
C GLN A 85 -16.53 8.81 22.19
N GLU A 86 -16.91 7.90 21.30
CA GLU A 86 -18.20 7.19 21.37
C GLU A 86 -18.31 6.37 22.66
N GLY A 87 -17.25 5.63 23.04
CA GLY A 87 -17.23 4.87 24.29
C GLY A 87 -17.34 5.76 25.54
N PHE A 88 -16.73 6.94 25.53
CA PHE A 88 -16.87 7.91 26.61
C PHE A 88 -18.31 8.43 26.73
N LEU A 89 -18.94 8.79 25.61
CA LEU A 89 -20.32 9.26 25.59
C LEU A 89 -21.30 8.16 25.99
N ALA A 90 -21.10 6.93 25.50
CA ALA A 90 -21.90 5.77 25.90
C ALA A 90 -21.83 5.52 27.41
N GLY A 91 -20.63 5.58 28.00
CA GLY A 91 -20.47 5.48 29.46
C GLY A 91 -21.18 6.59 30.22
N ARG A 92 -21.12 7.83 29.70
CA ARG A 92 -21.84 8.98 30.28
C ARG A 92 -23.36 8.78 30.23
N ILE A 93 -23.90 8.27 29.12
CA ILE A 93 -25.34 7.96 28.96
C ILE A 93 -25.77 6.93 30.01
N VAL A 94 -25.05 5.81 30.11
CA VAL A 94 -25.34 4.72 31.05
C VAL A 94 -25.37 5.25 32.49
N LEU A 95 -24.36 6.04 32.88
CA LEU A 95 -24.30 6.66 34.20
C LEU A 95 -25.49 7.60 34.46
N LEU A 96 -25.86 8.45 33.48
CA LEU A 96 -27.00 9.36 33.62
C LEU A 96 -28.33 8.60 33.73
N GLN A 97 -28.50 7.50 32.99
CA GLN A 97 -29.67 6.63 33.09
C GLN A 97 -29.78 6.02 34.50
N GLU A 98 -28.67 5.51 35.05
CA GLU A 98 -28.61 4.98 36.42
C GLU A 98 -29.00 6.04 37.45
N LEU A 99 -28.44 7.26 37.34
CA LEU A 99 -28.75 8.37 38.25
C LEU A 99 -30.22 8.81 38.16
N LEU A 100 -30.84 8.71 36.99
CA LEU A 100 -32.26 8.97 36.79
C LEU A 100 -33.16 7.82 37.28
N GLY A 101 -32.60 6.63 37.53
CA GLY A 101 -33.35 5.42 37.85
C GLY A 101 -34.05 4.80 36.64
N ILE A 102 -33.56 5.08 35.42
CA ILE A 102 -34.01 4.48 34.17
C ILE A 102 -33.18 3.21 33.90
N ARG A 103 -33.73 2.24 33.17
CA ARG A 103 -32.97 1.07 32.71
C ARG A 103 -31.71 1.55 31.95
N PRO A 104 -30.50 1.13 32.36
CA PRO A 104 -29.29 1.45 31.62
C PRO A 104 -29.27 0.77 30.26
N SER A 105 -28.82 1.49 29.24
CA SER A 105 -28.60 0.95 27.90
C SER A 105 -27.42 -0.01 27.86
N THR A 106 -27.51 -1.01 27.00
CA THR A 106 -26.44 -1.98 26.72
C THR A 106 -25.47 -1.44 25.67
N ALA A 107 -24.27 -2.01 25.60
CA ALA A 107 -23.28 -1.62 24.60
C ALA A 107 -23.80 -1.88 23.17
N GLU A 108 -24.53 -2.97 22.97
CA GLU A 108 -25.12 -3.35 21.68
C GLU A 108 -26.20 -2.35 21.23
N GLU A 109 -26.98 -1.82 22.17
CA GLU A 109 -27.98 -0.78 21.87
C GLU A 109 -27.32 0.54 21.47
N LEU A 110 -26.15 0.87 22.02
CA LEU A 110 -25.46 2.14 21.76
C LEU A 110 -24.50 2.10 20.56
N VAL A 111 -24.07 0.91 20.12
CA VAL A 111 -23.10 0.74 19.02
C VAL A 111 -23.56 1.30 17.67
N GLY A 112 -24.88 1.44 17.47
CA GLY A 112 -25.46 1.95 16.23
C GLY A 112 -25.53 3.48 16.12
N TYR A 113 -25.13 4.20 17.17
CA TYR A 113 -25.20 5.65 17.23
C TYR A 113 -23.82 6.27 17.03
N ASN A 114 -23.76 7.35 16.24
CA ASN A 114 -22.54 8.14 16.08
C ASN A 114 -22.33 9.10 17.25
N ASP A 115 -21.15 9.73 17.30
CA ASP A 115 -20.74 10.68 18.35
C ASP A 115 -21.77 11.80 18.59
N THR A 116 -22.33 12.41 17.54
CA THR A 116 -23.32 13.48 17.66
C THR A 116 -24.62 13.00 18.30
N GLN A 117 -25.10 11.83 17.91
CA GLN A 117 -26.33 11.25 18.46
C GLN A 117 -26.14 10.88 19.93
N LEU A 118 -25.00 10.26 20.27
CA LEU A 118 -24.66 9.94 21.65
C LEU A 118 -24.50 11.22 22.50
N HIS A 119 -23.92 12.27 21.93
CA HIS A 119 -23.80 13.56 22.61
C HIS A 119 -25.17 14.17 22.93
N ASP A 120 -26.06 14.25 21.94
CA ASP A 120 -27.40 14.79 22.11
C ASP A 120 -28.21 14.01 23.15
N MET A 121 -28.12 12.68 23.15
CA MET A 121 -28.74 11.82 24.15
C MET A 121 -28.21 12.12 25.56
N ALA A 122 -26.88 12.26 25.71
CA ALA A 122 -26.27 12.59 27.00
C ALA A 122 -26.71 13.97 27.52
N GLU A 123 -26.81 14.98 26.65
CA GLU A 123 -27.29 16.32 27.02
C GLU A 123 -28.76 16.30 27.46
N GLN A 124 -29.62 15.55 26.75
CA GLN A 124 -31.02 15.40 27.12
C GLN A 124 -31.17 14.76 28.51
N LEU A 125 -30.45 13.66 28.77
CA LEU A 125 -30.47 13.00 30.08
C LEU A 125 -29.93 13.91 31.18
N GLN A 126 -28.87 14.68 30.90
CA GLN A 126 -28.35 15.64 31.87
C GLN A 126 -29.35 16.75 32.19
N HIS A 127 -30.06 17.27 31.18
CA HIS A 127 -31.10 18.27 31.39
C HIS A 127 -32.22 17.71 32.27
N GLN A 128 -32.69 16.49 32.00
CA GLN A 128 -33.70 15.81 32.82
C GLN A 128 -33.27 15.67 34.28
N LEU A 129 -32.01 15.28 34.51
CA LEU A 129 -31.47 15.12 35.86
C LEU A 129 -31.43 16.45 36.63
N ARG A 130 -31.07 17.55 35.95
CA ARG A 130 -31.09 18.89 36.56
C ARG A 130 -32.50 19.33 36.92
N SER A 131 -33.46 19.15 36.01
CA SER A 131 -34.87 19.53 36.26
C SER A 131 -35.54 18.72 37.38
N ARG A 132 -34.97 17.58 37.79
CA ARG A 132 -35.48 16.78 38.91
C ARG A 132 -35.01 17.29 40.27
N GLY A 133 -33.92 18.06 40.29
CA GLY A 133 -33.33 18.63 41.50
C GLY A 133 -33.85 20.03 41.85
N GLU A 134 -34.64 20.64 40.98
CA GLU A 134 -35.38 21.90 41.20
C GLU A 134 -36.78 21.61 41.77
#